data_AF-A0A0K0DPP7-F1
#
_entry.id   AF-A0A0K0DPP7-F1
#
_cell.length_a   1.000
_cell.length_b   1.000
_cell.length_c   1.000
_cell.angle_alpha   90.00
_cell.angle_beta   90.00
_cell.angle_gamma   90.00
#
_symmetry.space_group_name_H-M   'P 1'
#
loop_
_entity.id
_entity.type
_entity.pdbx_description
1 polymer ?
#
loop_
_entity_poly.entity_id
_entity_poly.type
_entity_poly.pdbx_seq_one_letter_code
_entity_poly.pdbx_strand_id
1 'polypeptide(L)' 'MAFSDQQRVTAVVPGISRSADAATGLVRRLIMEATTNVIMANWSRQMWQGVLDRVARRLSSGPFATNFFGVFVTIT' A
#
# COMPACT_ATOMS: atom_id res chain seq x y z
N MET A 1 -42.70 -31.41 2.63
CA MET A 1 -41.42 -30.69 2.45
C MET A 1 -41.55 -29.93 1.14
N ALA A 2 -41.67 -28.60 1.19
CA ALA A 2 -41.82 -27.78 -0.01
C ALA A 2 -40.43 -27.36 -0.48
N PHE A 3 -40.03 -27.79 -1.68
CA PHE A 3 -38.81 -27.33 -2.34
C PHE A 3 -39.18 -26.14 -3.23
N SER A 4 -38.41 -25.06 -3.14
CA SER A 4 -38.57 -23.85 -3.94
C SER A 4 -37.61 -23.90 -5.13
N ASP A 5 -38.12 -23.77 -6.35
CA ASP A 5 -37.38 -23.81 -7.62
C ASP A 5 -36.72 -22.47 -7.99
N GLN A 6 -36.35 -21.66 -7.01
CA GLN A 6 -35.80 -20.33 -7.26
C GLN A 6 -34.32 -20.41 -7.68
N GLN A 7 -34.09 -20.76 -8.95
CA GLN A 7 -32.78 -20.89 -9.61
C GLN A 7 -32.11 -19.53 -9.92
N ARG A 8 -32.29 -18.53 -9.04
CA ARG A 8 -31.53 -17.27 -9.06
C ARG A 8 -31.73 -16.53 -7.74
N VAL A 9 -31.03 -16.97 -6.70
CA VAL A 9 -30.68 -16.06 -5.62
C VAL A 9 -29.60 -15.14 -6.17
N THR A 10 -30.01 -14.06 -6.84
CA THR A 10 -29.12 -12.94 -7.11
C THR A 10 -28.84 -12.32 -5.75
N ALA A 11 -27.77 -12.74 -5.09
CA ALA A 11 -27.27 -12.08 -3.90
C ALA A 11 -26.81 -10.68 -4.32
N VAL A 12 -27.73 -9.73 -4.37
CA VAL A 12 -27.43 -8.31 -4.51
C VAL A 12 -26.83 -7.92 -3.16
N VAL A 13 -25.51 -8.07 -3.04
CA VAL A 13 -24.76 -7.55 -1.89
C VAL A 13 -24.90 -6.03 -1.94
N PRO A 14 -25.66 -5.41 -1.01
CA PRO A 14 -25.84 -3.97 -1.01
C PRO A 14 -24.48 -3.32 -0.77
N GLY A 15 -23.98 -2.55 -1.76
CA GLY A 15 -22.65 -1.93 -1.73
C GLY A 15 -21.76 -2.26 -2.94
N ILE A 16 -22.08 -3.29 -3.73
CA ILE A 16 -21.39 -3.59 -5.01
C ILE A 16 -22.07 -2.83 -6.18
N SER A 17 -22.69 -1.68 -5.91
CA SER A 17 -23.55 -0.97 -6.87
C SER A 17 -22.80 -0.14 -7.92
N ARG A 18 -21.64 -0.65 -8.37
CA ARG A 18 -21.18 -0.69 -9.78
C ARG A 18 -19.76 -1.24 -9.71
N SER A 19 -19.60 -2.55 -9.95
CA SER A 19 -18.28 -3.20 -10.05
C SER A 19 -17.30 -2.43 -10.95
N ALA A 20 -17.79 -1.68 -11.94
CA ALA A 20 -17.00 -0.77 -12.77
C ALA A 20 -16.38 0.43 -12.00
N ASP A 21 -17.14 1.08 -11.12
CA ASP A 21 -16.63 2.22 -10.32
C ASP A 21 -15.66 1.73 -9.24
N ALA A 22 -15.98 0.59 -8.59
CA ALA A 22 -15.08 -0.07 -7.65
C ALA A 22 -13.80 -0.59 -8.33
N ALA A 23 -13.92 -1.20 -9.51
CA ALA A 23 -12.77 -1.62 -10.32
C ALA A 23 -11.95 -0.41 -10.77
N THR A 24 -12.58 0.71 -11.13
CA THR A 24 -11.88 1.95 -11.48
C THR A 24 -11.10 2.50 -10.27
N GLY A 25 -11.68 2.46 -9.08
CA GLY A 25 -11.00 2.84 -7.84
C GLY A 25 -9.80 1.94 -7.54
N LEU A 26 -9.96 0.63 -7.69
CA LEU A 26 -8.88 -0.35 -7.50
C LEU A 26 -7.78 -0.18 -8.55
N VAL A 27 -8.12 -0.04 -9.82
CA VAL A 27 -7.17 0.20 -10.92
C VAL A 27 -6.39 1.48 -10.66
N ARG A 28 -7.05 2.57 -10.24
CA ARG A 28 -6.35 3.81 -9.86
C ARG A 28 -5.36 3.58 -8.72
N ARG A 29 -5.76 2.86 -7.67
CA ARG A 29 -4.87 2.55 -6.55
C ARG A 29 -3.67 1.71 -6.98
N LEU A 30 -3.91 0.66 -7.77
CA LEU A 30 -2.84 -0.21 -8.28
C LEU A 30 -1.89 0.55 -9.21
N ILE A 31 -2.39 1.45 -10.06
CA ILE A 31 -1.56 2.32 -10.90
C ILE A 31 -0.69 3.24 -10.05
N MET A 32 -1.23 3.81 -8.96
CA MET A 32 -0.45 4.65 -8.05
C MET A 32 0.66 3.86 -7.33
N GLU A 33 0.34 2.67 -6.82
CA GLU A 33 1.32 1.77 -6.20
C GLU A 33 2.40 1.35 -7.21
N ALA A 34 2.00 0.93 -8.42
CA ALA A 34 2.93 0.54 -9.47
C ALA A 34 3.84 1.70 -9.92
N THR A 35 3.30 2.90 -10.10
CA THR A 35 4.08 4.09 -10.47
C THR A 35 5.11 4.41 -9.39
N THR A 36 4.70 4.35 -8.11
CA THR A 36 5.60 4.57 -6.97
C THR A 36 6.71 3.53 -6.93
N ASN A 37 6.38 2.25 -7.15
CA ASN A 37 7.36 1.17 -7.18
C ASN A 37 8.37 1.33 -8.32
N VAL A 38 7.92 1.68 -9.52
CA VAL A 38 8.81 1.92 -10.67
C VAL A 38 9.75 3.10 -10.40
N ILE A 39 9.24 4.18 -9.80
CA ILE A 39 10.07 5.33 -9.43
C ILE A 39 11.13 4.93 -8.39
N MET A 40 10.74 4.24 -7.33
CA MET A 40 11.67 3.79 -6.27
C MET A 40 12.72 2.80 -6.81
N ALA A 41 12.33 1.91 -7.72
CA ALA A 41 13.24 0.95 -8.34
C ALA A 41 14.34 1.63 -9.19
N ASN A 42 14.06 2.82 -9.73
CA ASN A 42 15.00 3.58 -10.56
C ASN A 42 15.72 4.71 -9.81
N TRP A 43 15.52 4.82 -8.49
CA TRP A 43 16.24 5.81 -7.69
C TRP A 43 17.74 5.56 -7.68
N SER A 44 18.51 6.65 -7.78
CA SER A 44 19.95 6.58 -7.58
C SER A 44 20.28 6.25 -6.12
N ARG A 45 21.51 5.79 -5.87
CA ARG A 45 22.00 5.54 -4.51
C ARG A 45 21.87 6.78 -3.61
N GLN A 46 22.13 7.97 -4.15
CA GLN A 46 22.00 9.23 -3.39
C GLN A 46 20.55 9.53 -2.99
N MET A 47 19.58 9.22 -3.85
CA MET A 47 18.16 9.39 -3.53
C MET A 47 17.73 8.44 -2.40
N TRP A 48 18.13 7.17 -2.49
CA TRP A 48 17.92 6.20 -1.42
C TRP A 48 18.55 6.64 -0.11
N GLN A 49 19.79 7.13 -0.16
CA GLN A 49 20.50 7.61 1.01
C GLN A 49 19.76 8.77 1.70
N GLY A 50 19.27 9.76 0.94
CA GLY A 50 18.50 10.87 1.50
C GLY A 50 17.17 10.46 2.15
N VAL A 51 16.55 9.35 1.74
CA VAL A 51 15.38 8.78 2.42
C VAL A 51 15.81 8.08 3.71
N LEU A 52 16.83 7.23 3.64
CA LEU A 52 17.32 6.46 4.77
C LEU A 52 17.88 7.36 5.88
N ASP A 53 18.55 8.48 5.54
CA ASP A 53 19.01 9.49 6.49
C ASP A 53 17.84 10.20 7.20
N ARG A 54 16.71 10.38 6.51
CA ARG A 54 15.50 10.93 7.14
C ARG A 54 14.88 9.92 8.09
N VAL A 55 14.87 8.64 7.74
CA VAL A 55 14.41 7.55 8.62
C VAL A 55 15.30 7.46 9.86
N ALA A 56 16.63 7.40 9.68
CA ALA A 56 17.61 7.39 10.75
C ALA A 56 17.40 8.54 11.74
N ARG A 57 17.27 9.77 11.22
CA ARG A 57 16.98 10.95 12.05
C ARG A 57 15.67 10.80 12.82
N ARG A 58 14.57 10.42 12.16
CA ARG A 58 13.27 10.23 12.82
C ARG A 58 13.30 9.14 13.89
N LEU A 59 14.08 8.08 13.70
CA LEU A 59 14.27 7.04 14.72
C LEU A 59 15.06 7.59 15.91
N SER A 60 16.12 8.36 15.65
CA SER A 60 16.97 8.94 16.69
C SER A 60 16.34 10.09 17.47
N SER A 61 15.43 10.86 16.86
CA SER A 61 14.85 12.07 17.45
C SER A 61 13.34 11.95 17.72
N GLY A 62 12.73 10.83 17.35
CA GLY A 62 11.30 10.59 17.46
C GLY A 62 10.90 9.80 18.71
N PRO A 63 9.72 9.16 18.71
CA PRO A 63 9.20 8.42 19.86
C PRO A 63 10.12 7.28 20.37
N PHE A 64 11.06 6.83 19.54
CA PHE A 64 12.01 5.78 19.87
C PHE A 64 13.35 6.31 20.41
N ALA A 65 13.54 7.63 20.48
CA ALA A 65 14.81 8.28 20.82
C ALA A 65 15.38 7.82 22.17
N THR A 66 14.52 7.63 23.18
CA THR A 66 14.93 7.28 24.55
C THR A 66 15.66 5.93 24.64
N ASN A 67 15.43 5.03 23.68
CA ASN A 67 16.06 3.70 23.62
C ASN A 67 16.82 3.49 22.30
N PHE A 68 17.20 4.56 21.62
CA PHE A 68 17.88 4.47 20.33
C PHE A 68 19.37 4.20 20.52
N PHE A 69 19.80 2.96 20.24
CA PHE A 69 21.21 2.55 20.34
C PHE A 69 22.03 2.85 19.09
N GLY A 70 21.40 2.87 17.90
CA GLY A 70 22.08 3.15 16.63
C GLY A 70 21.29 2.64 15.42
N VAL A 71 21.69 3.08 14.23
CA VAL A 71 21.13 2.62 12.95
C VAL A 71 22.27 2.46 11.94
N PHE A 72 22.24 1.35 11.20
CA PHE A 72 23.14 1.10 10.08
C PHE A 72 22.33 1.07 8.80
N VAL A 73 22.81 1.79 7.79
CA VAL A 73 22.16 1.88 6.48
C VAL A 73 23.12 1.32 5.44
N THR A 74 22.70 0.25 4.78
CA THR A 74 23.46 -0.39 3.70
C THR A 74 22.66 -0.30 2.41
N ILE A 75 23.29 0.23 1.36
CA ILE A 75 22.74 0.27 0.00
C ILE A 75 23.63 -0.64 -0.85
N THR A 76 23.05 -1.74 -1.34
CA THR A 76 23.73 -2.75 -2.15
C THR A 76 23.46 -2.55 -3.64
#